data_AF-A0A518DZ54-F1
#
_entry.id   AF-A0A518DZ54-F1
#
_cell.length_a   1.000
_cell.length_b   1.000
_cell.length_c   1.000
_cell.angle_alpha   90.00
_cell.angle_beta   90.00
_cell.angle_gamma   90.00
#
_symmetry.space_group_name_H-M   'P 1'
#
loop_
_entity.id
_entity.type
_entity.pdbx_description
1 polymer ?
#
loop_
_entity_poly.entity_id
_entity_poly.type
_entity_poly.pdbx_seq_one_letter_code
_entity_poly.pdbx_strand_id
1 'polypeptide(L)'
;MGYSRRRAFTLVELLVVIAIIGVLVALLLPAVQMAREAARRSTCTNHLKQIGLAMATYHDAHKVFPPGCVYNGQPGLDPADSPAGNDLWTWSAMILPQMEQGSLYAALSVGTAKPTRPVTPGTGLQQALEAYRCPSDTGPSINANRQLVAANTTTGVLMSRTATSNYVANNGYGFNYVNSGYPQGNKGQNGATTAYNSTGPFRSMNASTTTNDYSTLSVGDIIDGSANTIAVGERCYERKVSVAGVQKLVTYGAGMAYACRNEGNGSNGLAGVCGIGSTGINNGTSTAADNPLQAVGAGSSATATEGFSSLHPGGANFVFCDASTHFISENINYDYVNPGCTSVYEQLLAYEDDTVITREY
;
A
#
# COMPACT_ATOMS: atom_id res chain seq x y z
N MET A 1 19.78 -3.61 76.84
CA MET A 1 18.82 -3.45 75.72
C MET A 1 19.08 -2.10 75.06
N GLY A 2 19.82 -2.08 73.94
CA GLY A 2 20.02 -0.85 73.16
C GLY A 2 18.83 -0.64 72.23
N TYR A 3 18.06 0.43 72.43
CA TYR A 3 16.99 0.80 71.50
C TYR A 3 17.62 1.34 70.21
N SER A 4 17.54 0.56 69.13
CA SER A 4 17.92 1.01 67.79
C SER A 4 17.01 2.18 67.39
N ARG A 5 17.58 3.39 67.25
CA ARG A 5 16.87 4.57 66.76
C ARG A 5 16.38 4.30 65.34
N ARG A 6 15.07 4.08 65.18
CA ARG A 6 14.43 4.08 63.86
C ARG A 6 14.52 5.51 63.31
N ARG A 7 15.20 5.69 62.19
CA ARG A 7 15.21 6.96 61.45
C ARG A 7 13.80 7.18 60.90
N ALA A 8 13.15 8.27 61.30
CA ALA A 8 11.87 8.69 60.73
C ALA A 8 12.16 9.54 59.48
N PHE A 9 11.43 9.27 58.40
CA PHE A 9 11.54 9.98 57.13
C PHE A 9 10.74 11.29 57.20
N THR A 10 11.33 12.41 56.77
CA THR A 10 10.65 13.70 56.77
C THR A 10 9.77 13.85 55.53
N LEU A 11 8.67 14.61 55.65
CA LEU A 11 7.78 14.90 54.53
C LEU A 11 8.53 15.56 53.35
N VAL A 12 9.52 16.40 53.67
CA VAL A 12 10.35 17.09 52.67
C VAL A 12 11.20 16.10 51.88
N GLU A 13 11.84 15.12 52.54
CA GLU A 13 12.63 14.08 51.85
C GLU A 13 11.76 13.27 50.88
N LEU A 14 10.51 12.95 51.26
CA LEU A 14 9.57 12.27 50.37
C LEU A 14 9.20 13.14 49.17
N LEU A 15 8.92 14.41 49.40
CA LEU A 15 8.51 15.36 48.37
C LEU A 15 9.63 15.59 47.34
N VAL A 16 10.89 15.68 47.78
CA VAL A 16 12.03 15.82 46.87
C VAL A 16 12.22 14.57 46.01
N VAL A 17 12.09 13.38 46.58
CA VAL A 17 12.24 12.12 45.83
C VAL A 17 11.16 11.98 44.76
N ILE A 18 9.90 12.25 45.09
CA ILE A 18 8.83 12.20 44.08
C ILE A 18 9.01 13.28 43.01
N ALA A 19 9.55 14.46 43.36
CA ALA A 19 9.83 15.52 42.40
C ALA A 19 10.94 15.10 41.41
N ILE A 20 12.02 14.49 41.90
CA ILE A 20 13.10 13.97 41.05
C ILE A 20 12.59 12.85 40.14
N ILE A 21 11.84 11.88 40.68
CA ILE A 21 11.25 10.80 39.87
C ILE A 21 10.29 11.38 38.83
N GLY A 22 9.47 12.37 39.19
CA GLY A 22 8.56 13.04 38.28
C GLY A 22 9.28 13.70 37.10
N VAL A 23 10.38 14.43 37.37
CA VAL A 23 11.20 15.05 36.32
C VAL A 23 11.86 13.98 35.43
N LEU A 24 12.44 12.92 36.02
CA LEU A 24 13.06 11.85 35.25
C LEU A 24 12.05 11.15 34.33
N VAL A 25 10.86 10.81 34.84
CA VAL A 25 9.80 10.17 34.04
C VAL A 25 9.30 11.11 32.94
N ALA A 26 9.13 12.41 33.23
CA ALA A 26 8.69 13.39 32.25
C ALA A 26 9.68 13.53 31.08
N LEU A 27 10.99 13.42 31.34
CA LEU A 27 12.01 13.46 30.31
C LEU A 27 12.17 12.12 29.57
N LEU A 28 11.95 10.99 30.25
CA LEU A 28 12.11 9.65 29.66
C LEU A 28 10.91 9.23 28.80
N LEU A 29 9.68 9.63 29.15
CA LEU A 29 8.49 9.17 28.42
C LEU A 29 8.51 9.56 26.93
N PRO A 30 8.79 10.82 26.52
CA PRO A 30 8.91 11.18 25.11
C PRO A 30 10.02 10.39 24.40
N ALA A 31 11.16 10.22 25.06
CA ALA A 31 12.30 9.48 24.52
C ALA A 31 11.97 8.01 24.26
N VAL A 32 11.28 7.34 25.19
CA VAL A 32 10.84 5.94 25.03
C VAL A 32 9.86 5.79 23.87
N GLN A 33 8.93 6.74 23.68
CA GLN A 33 8.00 6.68 22.56
C GLN A 33 8.69 6.88 21.21
N MET A 34 9.62 7.84 21.12
CA MET A 34 10.44 8.04 19.92
C MET A 34 11.26 6.79 19.58
N ALA A 35 11.89 6.16 20.59
CA ALA A 35 12.64 4.93 20.39
C ALA A 35 11.75 3.77 19.91
N ARG A 36 10.54 3.61 20.48
CA ARG A 36 9.58 2.60 20.04
C ARG A 36 9.14 2.82 18.60
N GLU A 37 8.91 4.07 18.20
CA GLU A 37 8.51 4.37 16.83
C GLU A 37 9.65 4.15 15.84
N ALA A 38 10.87 4.52 16.20
CA ALA A 38 12.05 4.22 15.39
C ALA A 38 12.23 2.70 15.18
N ALA A 39 11.98 1.90 16.23
CA ALA A 39 12.01 0.44 16.12
C ALA A 39 10.91 -0.09 15.17
N ARG A 40 9.66 0.39 15.32
CA ARG A 40 8.56 0.00 14.42
C ARG A 40 8.84 0.37 12.96
N ARG A 41 9.38 1.56 12.72
CA ARG A 41 9.81 2.01 11.39
C ARG A 41 10.92 1.12 10.83
N SER A 42 11.89 0.74 11.65
CA SER A 42 12.97 -0.19 11.24
C SER A 42 12.40 -1.57 10.86
N THR A 43 11.36 -2.04 11.54
CA THR A 43 10.64 -3.25 11.14
C THR A 43 9.94 -3.06 9.79
N CYS A 44 9.23 -1.95 9.55
CA CYS A 44 8.58 -1.73 8.25
C CYS A 44 9.58 -1.59 7.10
N THR A 45 10.75 -0.98 7.32
CA THR A 45 11.84 -0.96 6.32
C THR A 45 12.39 -2.35 6.05
N ASN A 46 12.50 -3.21 7.07
CA ASN A 46 12.94 -4.60 6.88
C ASN A 46 11.92 -5.42 6.09
N HIS A 47 10.62 -5.26 6.36
CA HIS A 47 9.55 -5.89 5.59
C HIS A 47 9.59 -5.46 4.11
N LEU A 48 9.70 -4.15 3.86
CA LEU A 48 9.87 -3.61 2.51
C LEU A 48 11.13 -4.13 1.82
N LYS A 49 12.25 -4.27 2.56
CA LYS A 49 13.48 -4.86 2.02
C LYS A 49 13.28 -6.32 1.61
N GLN A 50 12.59 -7.12 2.42
CA GLN A 50 12.23 -8.51 2.08
C GLN A 50 11.37 -8.56 0.83
N ILE A 51 10.34 -7.69 0.73
CA ILE A 51 9.48 -7.58 -0.46
C ILE A 51 10.31 -7.23 -1.70
N GLY A 52 11.19 -6.23 -1.62
CA GLY A 52 12.03 -5.83 -2.74
C GLY A 52 12.98 -6.94 -3.20
N LEU A 53 13.61 -7.65 -2.27
CA LEU A 53 14.48 -8.79 -2.59
C LEU A 53 13.68 -9.95 -3.21
N ALA A 54 12.45 -10.18 -2.73
CA ALA A 54 11.56 -11.18 -3.30
C ALA A 54 11.13 -10.82 -4.72
N MET A 55 10.85 -9.54 -5.00
CA MET A 55 10.58 -9.03 -6.35
C MET A 55 11.79 -9.17 -7.27
N ALA A 56 12.99 -8.86 -6.80
CA ALA A 56 14.22 -9.03 -7.59
C ALA A 56 14.45 -10.51 -7.92
N THR A 57 14.26 -11.42 -6.96
CA THR A 57 14.39 -12.86 -7.19
C THR A 57 13.30 -13.39 -8.13
N TYR A 58 12.08 -12.87 -8.04
CA TYR A 58 11.01 -13.16 -8.99
C TYR A 58 11.41 -12.71 -10.40
N HIS A 59 11.91 -11.49 -10.55
CA HIS A 59 12.40 -10.95 -11.81
C HIS A 59 13.54 -11.81 -12.39
N ASP A 60 14.49 -12.27 -11.57
CA ASP A 60 15.57 -13.15 -12.05
C ASP A 60 15.05 -14.47 -12.65
N ALA A 61 14.01 -15.04 -12.04
CA ALA A 61 13.37 -16.27 -12.48
C ALA A 61 12.44 -16.09 -13.70
N HIS A 62 11.67 -15.00 -13.73
CA HIS A 62 10.60 -14.78 -14.71
C HIS A 62 10.95 -13.76 -15.82
N LYS A 63 12.08 -13.06 -15.69
CA LYS A 63 12.58 -11.99 -16.57
C LYS A 63 11.69 -10.74 -16.65
N VAL A 64 10.69 -10.66 -15.77
CA VAL A 64 9.77 -9.54 -15.61
C VAL A 64 9.46 -9.36 -14.14
N PHE A 65 9.17 -8.13 -13.71
CA PHE A 65 8.59 -7.88 -12.40
C PHE A 65 7.20 -8.52 -12.29
N PRO A 66 6.74 -8.88 -11.07
CA PRO A 66 5.39 -9.39 -10.92
C PRO A 66 4.39 -8.28 -11.31
N PRO A 67 3.42 -8.55 -12.19
CA PRO A 67 2.35 -7.59 -12.46
C PRO A 67 1.52 -7.29 -11.21
N GLY A 68 0.91 -6.11 -11.16
CA GLY A 68 0.14 -5.66 -9.98
C GLY A 68 -0.97 -6.64 -9.58
N CYS A 69 -1.66 -7.20 -10.58
CA CYS A 69 -2.42 -8.44 -10.44
C CYS A 69 -2.62 -9.12 -11.82
N VAL A 70 -2.98 -10.41 -11.80
CA VAL A 70 -3.24 -11.23 -12.99
C VAL A 70 -4.59 -11.92 -12.94
N TYR A 71 -5.25 -11.97 -14.09
CA TYR A 71 -6.44 -12.80 -14.29
C TYR A 71 -6.04 -14.17 -14.83
N ASN A 72 -6.61 -15.23 -14.26
CA ASN A 72 -6.47 -16.58 -14.79
C ASN A 72 -7.70 -16.92 -15.63
N GLY A 73 -7.65 -16.55 -16.91
CA GLY A 73 -8.75 -16.71 -17.87
C GLY A 73 -8.84 -18.07 -18.54
N GLN A 74 -8.77 -19.17 -17.78
CA GLN A 74 -9.01 -20.48 -18.35
C GLN A 74 -10.48 -20.62 -18.79
N PRO A 75 -10.77 -20.76 -20.10
CA PRO A 75 -12.13 -20.92 -20.58
C PRO A 75 -12.74 -22.22 -20.04
N GLY A 76 -13.96 -22.16 -19.48
CA GLY A 76 -14.78 -23.35 -19.21
C GLY A 76 -14.64 -24.01 -17.84
N LEU A 77 -14.12 -23.32 -16.81
CA LEU A 77 -13.98 -23.92 -15.47
C LEU A 77 -15.19 -23.74 -14.53
N ASP A 78 -16.16 -22.86 -14.79
CA ASP A 78 -17.36 -22.77 -13.95
C ASP A 78 -18.60 -22.17 -14.67
N PRO A 79 -19.72 -22.90 -14.78
CA PRO A 79 -21.01 -22.35 -15.23
C PRO A 79 -21.60 -21.28 -14.29
N ALA A 80 -21.11 -21.16 -13.06
CA ALA A 80 -21.44 -20.11 -12.11
C ALA A 80 -20.61 -18.83 -12.29
N ASP A 81 -19.81 -18.75 -13.37
CA ASP A 81 -19.18 -17.52 -13.79
C ASP A 81 -20.24 -16.43 -13.92
N SER A 82 -20.20 -15.51 -12.97
CA SER A 82 -20.85 -14.22 -13.11
C SER A 82 -20.40 -13.62 -14.45
N PRO A 83 -21.31 -13.07 -15.26
CA PRO A 83 -20.94 -12.15 -16.34
C PRO A 83 -20.04 -10.98 -15.86
N ALA A 84 -19.90 -10.79 -14.54
CA ALA A 84 -19.03 -9.86 -13.83
C ALA A 84 -17.96 -10.52 -12.94
N GLY A 85 -17.61 -11.80 -13.15
CA GLY A 85 -16.70 -12.59 -12.30
C GLY A 85 -15.24 -12.58 -12.75
N ASN A 86 -14.40 -11.79 -12.09
CA ASN A 86 -12.98 -11.66 -12.45
C ASN A 86 -12.12 -11.44 -11.18
N ASP A 87 -11.92 -12.49 -10.37
CA ASP A 87 -11.00 -12.43 -9.23
C ASP A 87 -9.55 -12.63 -9.68
N LEU A 88 -8.65 -11.79 -9.18
CA LEU A 88 -7.27 -11.64 -9.64
C LEU A 88 -6.29 -12.05 -8.54
N TRP A 89 -5.19 -12.70 -8.93
CA TRP A 89 -4.04 -12.90 -8.03
C TRP A 89 -3.17 -11.65 -8.00
N THR A 90 -2.73 -11.21 -6.84
CA THR A 90 -1.96 -9.97 -6.68
C THR A 90 -0.45 -10.20 -6.80
N TRP A 91 0.32 -9.14 -7.05
CA TRP A 91 1.79 -9.15 -7.02
C TRP A 91 2.33 -9.84 -5.76
N SER A 92 1.69 -9.59 -4.62
CA SER A 92 2.08 -10.11 -3.31
C SER A 92 1.77 -11.60 -3.12
N ALA A 93 0.81 -12.17 -3.86
CA ALA A 93 0.64 -13.62 -3.94
C ALA A 93 1.72 -14.27 -4.82
N MET A 94 2.12 -13.59 -5.90
CA MET A 94 3.09 -14.14 -6.86
C MET A 94 4.50 -14.28 -6.28
N ILE A 95 4.90 -13.39 -5.35
CA ILE A 95 6.23 -13.42 -4.72
C ILE A 95 6.32 -14.30 -3.46
N LEU A 96 5.24 -14.97 -3.06
CA LEU A 96 5.23 -15.80 -1.84
C LEU A 96 6.35 -16.87 -1.80
N PRO A 97 6.69 -17.56 -2.90
CA PRO A 97 7.81 -18.51 -2.89
C PRO A 97 9.15 -17.84 -2.51
N GLN A 98 9.39 -16.62 -3.00
CA GLN A 98 10.57 -15.83 -2.70
C GLN A 98 10.54 -15.21 -1.29
N MET A 99 9.37 -15.18 -0.65
CA MET A 99 9.16 -14.78 0.75
C MET A 99 9.18 -15.97 1.73
N GLU A 100 9.70 -17.13 1.30
CA GLU A 100 9.70 -18.40 2.05
C GLU A 100 8.29 -18.91 2.43
N GLN A 101 7.25 -18.46 1.72
CA GLN A 101 5.85 -18.85 1.92
C GLN A 101 5.37 -19.87 0.87
N GLY A 102 6.22 -20.84 0.53
CA GLY A 102 5.93 -21.86 -0.51
C GLY A 102 4.71 -22.74 -0.19
N SER A 103 4.49 -23.07 1.08
CA SER A 103 3.31 -23.83 1.53
C SER A 103 2.00 -23.04 1.33
N LEU A 104 2.02 -21.75 1.64
CA LEU A 104 0.89 -20.85 1.43
C LEU A 104 0.62 -20.64 -0.06
N TYR A 105 1.66 -20.45 -0.88
CA TYR A 105 1.53 -20.34 -2.34
C TYR A 105 0.84 -21.57 -2.94
N ALA A 106 1.26 -22.78 -2.53
CA ALA A 106 0.64 -24.03 -2.96
C ALA A 106 -0.80 -24.17 -2.47
N ALA A 107 -1.07 -23.84 -1.20
CA ALA A 107 -2.42 -23.87 -0.62
C ALA A 107 -3.38 -22.89 -1.30
N LEU A 108 -2.88 -21.73 -1.73
CA LEU A 108 -3.63 -20.75 -2.52
C LEU A 108 -3.82 -21.18 -3.98
N SER A 109 -3.02 -22.13 -4.48
CA SER A 109 -3.05 -22.56 -5.89
C SER A 109 -2.91 -21.37 -6.85
N VAL A 110 -1.98 -20.46 -6.54
CA VAL A 110 -1.73 -19.24 -7.30
C VAL A 110 -1.42 -19.59 -8.75
N GLY A 111 -2.16 -18.98 -9.69
CA GLY A 111 -2.01 -19.21 -11.13
C GLY A 111 -2.62 -20.52 -11.66
N THR A 112 -2.95 -21.49 -10.81
CA THR A 112 -3.58 -22.77 -11.22
C THR A 112 -5.06 -22.87 -10.85
N ALA A 113 -5.55 -21.99 -9.97
CA ALA A 113 -6.95 -21.86 -9.61
C ALA A 113 -7.41 -20.40 -9.53
N LYS A 114 -8.73 -20.18 -9.49
CA LYS A 114 -9.32 -18.88 -9.14
C LYS A 114 -9.20 -18.64 -7.63
N PRO A 115 -8.97 -17.39 -7.19
CA PRO A 115 -8.99 -17.05 -5.76
C PRO A 115 -10.28 -17.44 -5.03
N THR A 116 -11.43 -17.44 -5.72
CA THR A 116 -12.79 -17.56 -5.14
C THR A 116 -13.41 -18.95 -5.18
N ARG A 117 -12.60 -20.01 -5.29
CA ARG A 117 -13.11 -21.41 -5.12
C ARG A 117 -14.02 -21.50 -3.87
N PRO A 118 -15.06 -22.37 -3.86
CA PRO A 118 -15.96 -22.52 -2.72
C PRO A 118 -15.16 -22.69 -1.43
N VAL A 119 -15.14 -21.61 -0.67
CA VAL A 119 -14.25 -21.36 0.45
C VAL A 119 -14.78 -22.21 1.60
N THR A 120 -14.08 -23.27 1.98
CA THR A 120 -14.22 -23.74 3.37
C THR A 120 -13.74 -22.59 4.26
N PRO A 121 -14.57 -22.02 5.16
CA PRO A 121 -14.12 -20.91 6.01
C PRO A 121 -12.80 -21.26 6.73
N GLY A 122 -11.78 -20.38 6.65
CA GLY A 122 -10.42 -20.63 7.18
C GLY A 122 -9.34 -20.89 6.12
N THR A 123 -9.52 -20.45 4.87
CA THR A 123 -8.55 -20.64 3.77
C THR A 123 -7.28 -19.78 3.91
N GLY A 124 -6.24 -20.15 3.16
CA GLY A 124 -4.98 -19.39 3.06
C GLY A 124 -5.15 -17.92 2.69
N LEU A 125 -6.27 -17.50 2.08
CA LEU A 125 -6.52 -16.09 1.75
C LEU A 125 -6.61 -15.17 2.98
N GLN A 126 -6.98 -15.72 4.14
CA GLN A 126 -7.09 -14.99 5.42
C GLN A 126 -5.85 -15.13 6.29
N GLN A 127 -4.85 -15.91 5.86
CA GLN A 127 -3.59 -16.05 6.57
C GLN A 127 -2.86 -14.70 6.58
N ALA A 128 -2.80 -14.04 7.73
CA ALA A 128 -2.03 -12.81 7.86
C ALA A 128 -0.53 -13.12 7.93
N LEU A 129 0.26 -12.43 7.10
CA LEU A 129 1.72 -12.49 7.15
C LEU A 129 2.25 -11.25 7.85
N GLU A 130 3.12 -11.44 8.83
CA GLU A 130 3.76 -10.34 9.55
C GLU A 130 4.56 -9.45 8.59
N ALA A 131 5.24 -10.04 7.61
CA ALA A 131 5.98 -9.31 6.57
C ALA A 131 5.11 -8.38 5.72
N TYR A 132 3.79 -8.53 5.73
CA TYR A 132 2.86 -7.63 5.05
C TYR A 132 2.17 -6.62 5.98
N ARG A 133 2.50 -6.61 7.27
CA ARG A 133 1.92 -5.70 8.26
C ARG A 133 2.96 -4.71 8.75
N CYS A 134 2.55 -3.45 8.90
CA CYS A 134 3.38 -2.47 9.61
C CYS A 134 2.96 -2.46 11.09
N PRO A 135 3.86 -2.59 12.08
CA PRO A 135 3.48 -2.70 13.48
C PRO A 135 3.00 -1.37 14.09
N SER A 136 3.13 -0.25 13.37
CA SER A 136 2.47 1.01 13.75
C SER A 136 0.97 1.01 13.40
N ASP A 137 0.51 0.08 12.55
CA ASP A 137 -0.88 -0.02 12.09
C ASP A 137 -1.68 -1.03 12.92
N THR A 138 -2.66 -0.51 13.66
CA THR A 138 -3.56 -1.30 14.51
C THR A 138 -4.82 -1.79 13.79
N GLY A 139 -4.87 -1.68 12.46
CA GLY A 139 -5.94 -2.20 11.64
C GLY A 139 -6.10 -3.72 11.77
N PRO A 140 -7.27 -4.27 11.40
CA PRO A 140 -7.54 -5.70 11.52
C PRO A 140 -6.63 -6.52 10.60
N SER A 141 -6.27 -7.72 11.04
CA SER A 141 -5.45 -8.67 10.27
C SER A 141 -6.15 -9.19 9.02
N ILE A 142 -7.48 -9.27 9.05
CA ILE A 142 -8.34 -9.55 7.90
C ILE A 142 -8.98 -8.23 7.47
N ASN A 143 -8.91 -7.93 6.17
CA ASN A 143 -9.35 -6.65 5.66
C ASN A 143 -10.87 -6.53 5.79
N ALA A 144 -11.35 -5.66 6.68
CA ALA A 144 -12.78 -5.48 6.90
C ALA A 144 -13.41 -4.55 5.85
N ASN A 145 -12.61 -3.64 5.28
CA ASN A 145 -13.05 -2.58 4.36
C ASN A 145 -12.95 -2.99 2.88
N ARG A 146 -12.23 -4.07 2.57
CA ARG A 146 -12.06 -4.61 1.21
C ARG A 146 -12.47 -6.07 1.15
N GLN A 147 -13.27 -6.42 0.16
CA GLN A 147 -13.86 -7.75 0.02
C GLN A 147 -13.62 -8.30 -1.37
N LEU A 148 -13.29 -9.58 -1.43
CA LEU A 148 -13.10 -10.28 -2.70
C LEU A 148 -14.45 -10.70 -3.28
N VAL A 149 -15.43 -11.10 -2.46
CA VAL A 149 -16.78 -11.42 -2.93
C VAL A 149 -17.81 -10.86 -1.99
N ALA A 150 -18.78 -10.11 -2.52
CA ALA A 150 -19.95 -9.67 -1.78
C ALA A 150 -20.84 -10.89 -1.44
N ALA A 151 -21.38 -10.91 -0.22
CA ALA A 151 -22.34 -11.95 0.15
C ALA A 151 -23.55 -11.95 -0.78
N ASN A 152 -23.93 -13.11 -1.27
CA ASN A 152 -25.16 -13.31 -2.03
C ASN A 152 -25.96 -14.43 -1.38
N THR A 153 -26.99 -14.06 -0.62
CA THR A 153 -27.87 -14.99 0.10
C THR A 153 -28.75 -15.82 -0.83
N THR A 154 -28.94 -15.37 -2.07
CA THR A 154 -29.73 -16.07 -3.10
C THR A 154 -28.94 -17.22 -3.72
N THR A 155 -27.62 -17.07 -3.87
CA THR A 155 -26.74 -18.12 -4.41
C THR A 155 -25.96 -18.87 -3.32
N GLY A 156 -26.16 -18.52 -2.04
CA GLY A 156 -25.47 -19.15 -0.90
C GLY A 156 -24.00 -18.77 -0.77
N VAL A 157 -23.54 -17.73 -1.47
CA VAL A 157 -22.14 -17.26 -1.44
C VAL A 157 -21.92 -16.38 -0.20
N LEU A 158 -20.98 -16.77 0.65
CA LEU A 158 -20.56 -16.00 1.83
C LEU A 158 -19.49 -14.95 1.46
N MET A 159 -19.38 -13.89 2.27
CA MET A 159 -18.35 -12.87 2.08
C MET A 159 -16.95 -13.49 2.16
N SER A 160 -16.15 -13.37 1.10
CA SER A 160 -14.74 -13.75 1.13
C SER A 160 -13.87 -12.51 1.34
N ARG A 161 -13.12 -12.51 2.45
CA ARG A 161 -12.14 -11.47 2.81
C ARG A 161 -10.73 -12.04 2.71
N THR A 162 -9.77 -11.16 2.45
CA THR A 162 -8.35 -11.50 2.43
C THR A 162 -7.59 -10.82 3.58
N ALA A 163 -6.42 -11.34 3.91
CA ALA A 163 -5.51 -10.71 4.84
C ALA A 163 -5.16 -9.27 4.41
N THR A 164 -4.97 -8.40 5.39
CA THR A 164 -4.61 -7.00 5.18
C THR A 164 -3.11 -6.88 4.90
N SER A 165 -2.75 -6.12 3.86
CA SER A 165 -1.37 -5.71 3.57
C SER A 165 -1.20 -4.20 3.78
N ASN A 166 -0.21 -3.77 4.56
CA ASN A 166 0.17 -2.36 4.65
C ASN A 166 1.10 -1.91 3.52
N TYR A 167 1.41 -2.78 2.56
CA TYR A 167 2.28 -2.49 1.44
C TYR A 167 1.55 -2.71 0.13
N VAL A 168 1.68 -1.75 -0.77
CA VAL A 168 0.89 -1.67 -2.01
C VAL A 168 1.81 -1.25 -3.15
N ALA A 169 1.63 -1.88 -4.31
CA ALA A 169 2.54 -1.69 -5.43
C ALA A 169 2.31 -0.34 -6.14
N ASN A 170 3.32 0.13 -6.87
CA ASN A 170 3.27 1.40 -7.57
C ASN A 170 2.62 1.27 -8.96
N ASN A 171 1.50 1.97 -9.16
CA ASN A 171 0.80 2.07 -10.44
C ASN A 171 0.93 3.47 -11.10
N GLY A 172 1.84 4.31 -10.60
CA GLY A 172 2.25 5.56 -11.24
C GLY A 172 1.82 6.82 -10.50
N TYR A 173 2.18 7.98 -11.05
CA TYR A 173 1.88 9.28 -10.46
C TYR A 173 0.40 9.66 -10.48
N GLY A 174 -0.35 9.10 -11.42
CA GLY A 174 -1.79 9.15 -11.46
C GLY A 174 -2.41 10.14 -12.46
N PHE A 175 -3.63 10.62 -12.22
CA PHE A 175 -4.48 11.31 -13.21
C PHE A 175 -3.83 12.55 -13.85
N ASN A 176 -3.78 12.64 -15.18
CA ASN A 176 -3.55 13.90 -15.91
C ASN A 176 -4.87 14.42 -16.50
N TYR A 177 -5.54 15.37 -15.84
CA TYR A 177 -6.67 16.11 -16.45
C TYR A 177 -6.17 17.41 -17.09
N VAL A 178 -5.44 17.34 -18.21
CA VAL A 178 -5.07 18.54 -18.97
C VAL A 178 -6.06 18.77 -20.12
N ASN A 179 -6.99 19.68 -19.86
CA ASN A 179 -7.74 20.55 -20.78
C ASN A 179 -7.64 20.26 -22.31
N SER A 180 -8.69 19.64 -22.86
CA SER A 180 -9.29 19.86 -24.20
C SER A 180 -8.38 20.15 -25.43
N GLY A 181 -7.31 19.39 -25.67
CA GLY A 181 -6.54 19.55 -26.91
C GLY A 181 -5.79 18.32 -27.43
N TYR A 182 -5.51 17.32 -26.59
CA TYR A 182 -4.92 16.05 -27.00
C TYR A 182 -5.98 14.95 -27.01
N PRO A 183 -6.15 14.19 -28.10
CA PRO A 183 -7.03 13.04 -28.12
C PRO A 183 -6.35 11.86 -27.41
N GLN A 184 -6.41 11.78 -26.08
CA GLN A 184 -6.06 10.56 -25.33
C GLN A 184 -6.63 10.60 -23.91
N GLY A 185 -7.57 9.69 -23.63
CA GLY A 185 -8.27 9.60 -22.34
C GLY A 185 -7.43 9.03 -21.20
N ASN A 186 -7.68 9.53 -20.00
CA ASN A 186 -7.43 8.90 -18.69
C ASN A 186 -6.09 8.15 -18.50
N LYS A 187 -4.96 8.85 -18.65
CA LYS A 187 -3.68 8.33 -18.13
C LYS A 187 -3.64 8.44 -16.60
N GLY A 188 -3.25 7.36 -15.92
CA GLY A 188 -2.93 7.30 -14.50
C GLY A 188 -4.06 6.93 -13.54
N GLN A 189 -5.18 6.35 -14.00
CA GLN A 189 -6.13 5.78 -13.05
C GLN A 189 -5.54 4.51 -12.41
N ASN A 190 -5.79 4.29 -11.12
CA ASN A 190 -5.77 2.94 -10.56
C ASN A 190 -6.80 2.12 -11.38
N GLY A 191 -6.35 1.25 -12.29
CA GLY A 191 -7.24 0.48 -13.17
C GLY A 191 -7.26 0.95 -14.62
N ALA A 192 -6.15 1.46 -15.13
CA ALA A 192 -5.91 1.63 -16.57
C ALA A 192 -6.45 0.43 -17.37
N THR A 193 -7.45 0.67 -18.23
CA THR A 193 -8.13 -0.38 -19.02
C THR A 193 -7.54 -0.56 -20.42
N THR A 194 -6.50 0.21 -20.76
CA THR A 194 -5.79 0.16 -22.05
C THR A 194 -4.30 0.38 -21.84
N ALA A 195 -3.47 -0.23 -22.70
CA ALA A 195 -2.06 0.10 -22.82
C ALA A 195 -1.88 1.63 -22.80
N TYR A 196 -0.84 2.13 -22.13
CA TYR A 196 -0.48 3.55 -21.98
C TYR A 196 -1.23 4.38 -20.91
N ASN A 197 -2.10 3.77 -20.09
CA ASN A 197 -2.81 4.49 -19.02
C ASN A 197 -2.27 4.23 -17.60
N SER A 198 -1.23 3.40 -17.42
CA SER A 198 -0.48 3.30 -16.16
C SER A 198 0.93 3.80 -16.41
N THR A 199 1.44 4.64 -15.51
CA THR A 199 2.78 5.24 -15.61
C THR A 199 3.77 4.61 -14.63
N GLY A 200 3.31 3.70 -13.77
CA GLY A 200 4.16 2.97 -12.82
C GLY A 200 4.44 1.52 -13.25
N PRO A 201 5.42 0.87 -12.61
CA PRO A 201 5.92 -0.44 -13.05
C PRO A 201 4.99 -1.64 -12.76
N PHE A 202 4.08 -1.51 -11.80
CA PHE A 202 3.26 -2.64 -11.34
C PHE A 202 1.81 -2.52 -11.83
N ARG A 203 1.64 -2.39 -13.15
CA ARG A 203 0.32 -2.30 -13.79
C ARG A 203 -0.51 -3.57 -13.68
N SER A 204 -1.83 -3.40 -13.70
CA SER A 204 -2.84 -4.45 -13.89
C SER A 204 -3.89 -3.93 -14.86
N MET A 205 -4.33 -4.74 -15.82
CA MET A 205 -5.42 -4.36 -16.71
C MET A 205 -6.52 -5.41 -16.76
N ASN A 206 -7.73 -4.91 -16.98
CA ASN A 206 -8.92 -5.68 -17.27
C ASN A 206 -8.68 -6.53 -18.53
N ALA A 207 -9.01 -7.82 -18.47
CA ALA A 207 -9.10 -8.65 -19.67
C ALA A 207 -10.13 -8.01 -20.62
N SER A 208 -9.67 -7.31 -21.65
CA SER A 208 -10.45 -7.18 -22.87
C SER A 208 -10.73 -8.60 -23.36
N THR A 209 -11.92 -8.86 -23.89
CA THR A 209 -12.38 -10.21 -24.30
C THR A 209 -11.46 -10.89 -25.32
N THR A 210 -10.44 -10.20 -25.82
CA THR A 210 -9.51 -10.67 -26.84
C THR A 210 -8.01 -10.50 -26.51
N THR A 211 -7.62 -9.83 -25.42
CA THR A 211 -6.18 -9.60 -25.10
C THR A 211 -5.90 -9.60 -23.59
N ASN A 212 -4.89 -10.38 -23.18
CA ASN A 212 -4.30 -10.34 -21.84
C ASN A 212 -3.14 -9.34 -21.86
N ASP A 213 -3.27 -8.19 -21.20
CA ASP A 213 -2.23 -7.14 -21.19
C ASP A 213 -1.82 -6.82 -19.75
N TYR A 214 -0.94 -7.65 -19.18
CA TYR A 214 -0.36 -7.47 -17.84
C TYR A 214 0.98 -6.75 -17.90
N SER A 215 1.47 -6.24 -16.77
CA SER A 215 2.87 -5.79 -16.71
C SER A 215 3.82 -6.89 -17.13
N THR A 216 4.62 -6.61 -18.14
CA THR A 216 5.75 -7.43 -18.59
C THR A 216 7.05 -6.65 -18.47
N LEU A 217 7.07 -5.65 -17.57
CA LEU A 217 8.23 -4.79 -17.41
C LEU A 217 9.40 -5.57 -16.84
N SER A 218 10.51 -5.52 -17.55
CA SER A 218 11.82 -5.95 -17.09
C SER A 218 12.58 -4.78 -16.48
N VAL A 219 13.67 -5.06 -15.77
CA VAL A 219 14.56 -4.01 -15.24
C VAL A 219 15.11 -3.09 -16.34
N GLY A 220 15.26 -3.60 -17.58
CA GLY A 220 15.76 -2.83 -18.71
C GLY A 220 14.76 -1.83 -19.27
N ASP A 221 13.47 -2.02 -18.98
CA ASP A 221 12.40 -1.10 -19.39
C ASP A 221 12.25 0.09 -18.42
N ILE A 222 12.95 0.08 -17.28
CA ILE A 222 12.95 1.17 -16.30
C ILE A 222 14.09 2.16 -16.66
N ILE A 223 13.82 3.04 -17.61
CA ILE A 223 14.82 3.95 -18.19
C ILE A 223 15.31 5.01 -17.18
N ASP A 224 14.48 5.38 -16.21
CA ASP A 224 14.82 6.35 -15.15
C ASP A 224 15.73 5.74 -14.06
N GLY A 225 15.94 4.42 -14.15
CA GLY A 225 16.79 3.62 -13.29
C GLY A 225 16.03 2.94 -12.16
N SER A 226 16.28 1.65 -11.96
CA SER A 226 15.62 0.85 -10.91
C SER A 226 15.84 1.39 -9.49
N ALA A 227 16.89 2.16 -9.26
CA ALA A 227 17.19 2.82 -7.98
C ALA A 227 16.42 4.13 -7.75
N ASN A 228 15.76 4.66 -8.79
CA ASN A 228 14.98 5.90 -8.75
C ASN A 228 13.48 5.67 -8.98
N THR A 229 13.06 4.45 -9.30
CA THR A 229 11.64 4.10 -9.45
C THR A 229 11.13 3.33 -8.24
N ILE A 230 10.07 3.84 -7.62
CA ILE A 230 9.36 3.19 -6.51
C ILE A 230 8.69 1.91 -7.01
N ALA A 231 8.86 0.83 -6.26
CA ALA A 231 8.18 -0.44 -6.51
C ALA A 231 6.94 -0.62 -5.61
N VAL A 232 7.13 -0.48 -4.30
CA VAL A 232 6.08 -0.71 -3.30
C VAL A 232 6.20 0.36 -2.21
N GLY A 233 5.06 0.87 -1.75
CA GLY A 233 4.99 1.85 -0.67
C GLY A 233 4.02 1.43 0.42
N GLU A 234 4.11 2.11 1.55
CA GLU A 234 3.17 1.92 2.66
C GLU A 234 1.78 2.49 2.34
N ARG A 235 0.74 1.82 2.88
CA ARG A 235 -0.62 2.34 3.01
C ARG A 235 -1.20 1.91 4.37
N CYS A 236 -1.59 2.87 5.19
CA CYS A 236 -2.22 2.59 6.48
C CYS A 236 -3.69 2.20 6.30
N TYR A 237 -4.27 1.56 7.32
CA TYR A 237 -5.67 1.18 7.35
C TYR A 237 -6.56 2.43 7.53
N GLU A 238 -6.29 3.19 8.58
CA GLU A 238 -7.01 4.40 8.97
C GLU A 238 -6.04 5.40 9.60
N ARG A 239 -6.26 6.69 9.34
CA ARG A 239 -5.47 7.79 9.92
C ARG A 239 -6.37 9.00 10.19
N LYS A 240 -6.05 9.76 11.24
CA LYS A 240 -6.68 11.06 11.48
C LYS A 240 -6.04 12.10 10.56
N VAL A 241 -6.88 12.79 9.79
CA VAL A 241 -6.47 13.86 8.87
C VAL A 241 -7.24 15.13 9.26
N SER A 242 -6.57 16.28 9.16
CA SER A 242 -7.25 17.55 9.37
C SER A 242 -7.96 17.97 8.09
N VAL A 243 -9.29 18.05 8.12
CA VAL A 243 -10.13 18.54 7.02
C VAL A 243 -10.80 19.83 7.47
N ALA A 244 -10.49 20.96 6.82
CA ALA A 244 -10.99 22.29 7.19
C ALA A 244 -10.84 22.63 8.69
N GLY A 245 -9.69 22.28 9.27
CA GLY A 245 -9.39 22.52 10.70
C GLY A 245 -10.03 21.52 11.68
N VAL A 246 -10.79 20.54 11.20
CA VAL A 246 -11.40 19.47 12.02
C VAL A 246 -10.69 18.15 11.80
N GLN A 247 -10.33 17.46 12.88
CA GLN A 247 -9.74 16.12 12.80
C GLN A 247 -10.81 15.09 12.46
N LYS A 248 -10.74 14.50 11.26
CA LYS A 248 -11.61 13.42 10.80
C LYS A 248 -10.81 12.11 10.74
N LEU A 249 -11.42 10.99 11.15
CA LEU A 249 -10.85 9.67 10.90
C LEU A 249 -11.12 9.30 9.44
N VAL A 250 -10.06 9.06 8.67
CA VAL A 250 -10.12 8.73 7.26
C VAL A 250 -9.63 7.30 7.05
N THR A 251 -10.41 6.51 6.33
CA THR A 251 -10.02 5.19 5.87
C THR A 251 -9.14 5.31 4.63
N TYR A 252 -7.85 5.03 4.79
CA TYR A 252 -6.91 4.87 3.68
C TYR A 252 -6.99 3.48 3.06
N GLY A 253 -7.58 2.50 3.75
CA GLY A 253 -7.82 1.18 3.19
C GLY A 253 -6.50 0.49 2.85
N ALA A 254 -5.82 -0.04 3.85
CA ALA A 254 -4.68 -0.93 3.64
C ALA A 254 -5.02 -2.02 2.59
N GLY A 255 -4.01 -2.46 1.86
CA GLY A 255 -4.10 -3.36 0.74
C GLY A 255 -4.72 -4.74 1.02
N MET A 256 -5.05 -5.43 -0.07
CA MET A 256 -5.48 -6.83 -0.12
C MET A 256 -4.25 -7.70 -0.40
N ALA A 257 -3.94 -8.67 0.48
CA ALA A 257 -2.65 -9.34 0.45
C ALA A 257 -2.48 -10.37 -0.68
N TYR A 258 -3.54 -11.06 -1.14
CA TYR A 258 -3.35 -12.17 -2.08
C TYR A 258 -4.24 -12.12 -3.31
N ALA A 259 -5.43 -11.54 -3.17
CA ALA A 259 -6.39 -11.50 -4.26
C ALA A 259 -7.21 -10.20 -4.22
N CYS A 260 -7.65 -9.75 -5.39
CA CYS A 260 -8.56 -8.63 -5.54
C CYS A 260 -9.60 -8.89 -6.65
N ARG A 261 -10.55 -7.98 -6.80
CA ARG A 261 -11.56 -8.00 -7.86
C ARG A 261 -11.09 -7.24 -9.09
N ASN A 262 -11.48 -7.65 -10.29
CA ASN A 262 -11.38 -6.82 -11.48
C ASN A 262 -12.58 -5.86 -11.54
N GLU A 263 -12.61 -4.92 -10.61
CA GLU A 263 -13.62 -3.84 -10.53
C GLU A 263 -13.01 -2.47 -10.92
N GLY A 264 -11.95 -2.48 -11.75
CA GLY A 264 -11.22 -1.28 -12.15
C GLY A 264 -10.61 -0.55 -10.94
N ASN A 265 -10.92 0.76 -10.82
CA ASN A 265 -10.46 1.63 -9.73
C ASN A 265 -11.18 1.42 -8.38
N GLY A 266 -12.02 0.39 -8.24
CA GLY A 266 -12.74 0.15 -7.00
C GLY A 266 -11.80 -0.14 -5.82
N SER A 267 -12.23 0.20 -4.60
CA SER A 267 -11.52 -0.15 -3.36
C SER A 267 -11.28 -1.65 -3.18
N ASN A 268 -12.08 -2.50 -3.84
CA ASN A 268 -11.91 -3.96 -3.88
C ASN A 268 -11.05 -4.43 -5.06
N GLY A 269 -10.72 -3.53 -6.01
CA GLY A 269 -10.00 -3.81 -7.23
C GLY A 269 -8.56 -3.31 -7.24
N LEU A 270 -8.15 -2.51 -8.22
CA LEU A 270 -6.73 -2.14 -8.34
C LEU A 270 -6.27 -1.23 -7.21
N ALA A 271 -7.10 -0.27 -6.79
CA ALA A 271 -6.84 0.52 -5.58
C ALA A 271 -6.71 -0.37 -4.34
N GLY A 272 -7.26 -1.59 -4.40
CA GLY A 272 -7.09 -2.71 -3.48
C GLY A 272 -5.64 -3.14 -3.24
N VAL A 273 -4.76 -3.00 -4.23
CA VAL A 273 -3.47 -3.72 -4.28
C VAL A 273 -2.30 -2.85 -4.75
N CYS A 274 -2.61 -1.77 -5.48
CA CYS A 274 -1.68 -0.75 -5.90
C CYS A 274 -2.08 0.62 -5.35
N GLY A 275 -1.12 1.55 -5.38
CA GLY A 275 -1.28 2.95 -5.08
C GLY A 275 -0.83 3.84 -6.25
N ILE A 276 -1.33 5.08 -6.27
CA ILE A 276 -0.92 6.15 -7.19
C ILE A 276 -0.50 7.40 -6.43
N GLY A 277 0.21 8.29 -7.11
CA GLY A 277 0.69 9.55 -6.55
C GLY A 277 -0.38 10.63 -6.32
N SER A 278 -1.57 10.51 -6.89
CA SER A 278 -2.53 11.62 -7.04
C SER A 278 -3.04 12.30 -5.76
N THR A 279 -2.85 11.71 -4.58
CA THR A 279 -3.21 12.38 -3.31
C THR A 279 -2.03 13.02 -2.60
N GLY A 280 -0.79 12.78 -3.05
CA GLY A 280 0.40 12.93 -2.20
C GLY A 280 0.44 11.88 -1.08
N ILE A 281 1.53 11.89 -0.31
CA ILE A 281 1.71 11.00 0.84
C ILE A 281 0.92 11.56 2.04
N ASN A 282 0.14 10.71 2.73
CA ASN A 282 -0.62 11.07 3.95
C ASN A 282 -1.65 12.20 3.78
N ASN A 283 -2.02 12.55 2.56
CA ASN A 283 -2.81 13.73 2.27
C ASN A 283 -4.17 13.44 1.58
N GLY A 284 -4.54 12.16 1.46
CA GLY A 284 -5.84 11.75 0.95
C GLY A 284 -6.98 11.84 1.99
N THR A 285 -8.21 11.98 1.50
CA THR A 285 -9.45 12.04 2.31
C THR A 285 -10.49 11.01 1.86
N SER A 286 -11.55 10.84 2.66
CA SER A 286 -12.62 9.85 2.42
C SER A 286 -13.44 10.14 1.17
N THR A 287 -13.57 11.41 0.80
CA THR A 287 -14.20 11.83 -0.45
C THR A 287 -13.25 12.76 -1.18
N ALA A 288 -13.30 12.76 -2.51
CA ALA A 288 -12.62 13.75 -3.33
C ALA A 288 -12.99 15.18 -2.87
N ALA A 289 -14.26 15.42 -2.55
CA ALA A 289 -14.82 16.69 -2.06
C ALA A 289 -14.21 17.20 -0.75
N ASP A 290 -13.64 16.33 0.08
CA ASP A 290 -12.99 16.70 1.34
C ASP A 290 -11.46 16.86 1.19
N ASN A 291 -10.90 16.59 0.01
CA ASN A 291 -9.45 16.52 -0.19
C ASN A 291 -8.81 17.91 0.04
N PRO A 292 -7.80 18.08 0.89
CA PRO A 292 -7.16 19.39 1.10
C PRO A 292 -6.59 20.00 -0.20
N LEU A 293 -6.40 19.19 -1.25
CA LEU A 293 -5.99 19.60 -2.60
C LEU A 293 -7.14 20.17 -3.46
N GLN A 294 -8.36 20.29 -2.90
CA GLN A 294 -9.64 20.63 -3.55
C GLN A 294 -9.70 21.93 -4.37
N ALA A 295 -8.73 22.85 -4.28
CA ALA A 295 -8.90 24.17 -4.87
C ALA A 295 -8.74 24.19 -6.41
N VAL A 296 -7.83 23.39 -6.99
CA VAL A 296 -7.60 23.31 -8.44
C VAL A 296 -6.77 22.05 -8.78
N GLY A 297 -7.13 21.32 -9.84
CA GLY A 297 -6.26 20.29 -10.45
C GLY A 297 -6.66 18.82 -10.27
N ALA A 298 -5.98 17.93 -10.98
CA ALA A 298 -6.36 16.51 -11.09
C ALA A 298 -6.16 15.70 -9.78
N GLY A 299 -5.29 16.14 -8.86
CA GLY A 299 -5.15 15.51 -7.54
C GLY A 299 -6.37 15.66 -6.62
N SER A 300 -7.26 16.62 -6.91
CA SER A 300 -8.50 16.87 -6.15
C SER A 300 -9.56 15.78 -6.29
N SER A 301 -9.44 14.90 -7.30
CA SER A 301 -10.40 13.82 -7.57
C SER A 301 -10.01 12.47 -6.95
N ALA A 302 -8.77 12.36 -6.46
CA ALA A 302 -8.28 11.14 -5.84
C ALA A 302 -8.66 11.05 -4.36
N THR A 303 -8.85 9.82 -3.88
CA THR A 303 -9.25 9.51 -2.50
C THR A 303 -8.13 8.83 -1.72
N ALA A 304 -8.23 8.85 -0.39
CA ALA A 304 -7.26 8.22 0.51
C ALA A 304 -6.99 6.73 0.18
N THR A 305 -7.96 6.04 -0.42
CA THR A 305 -7.84 4.61 -0.77
C THR A 305 -6.95 4.34 -1.97
N GLU A 306 -6.57 5.36 -2.73
CA GLU A 306 -5.77 5.25 -3.94
C GLU A 306 -4.30 5.61 -3.72
N GLY A 307 -3.99 6.42 -2.71
CA GLY A 307 -2.64 6.94 -2.46
C GLY A 307 -1.80 6.14 -1.48
N PHE A 308 -0.58 6.60 -1.27
CA PHE A 308 0.34 6.06 -0.27
C PHE A 308 0.17 6.78 1.07
N SER A 309 0.34 6.03 2.17
CA SER A 309 0.20 6.56 3.52
C SER A 309 0.88 5.69 4.57
N SER A 310 1.22 6.30 5.70
CA SER A 310 1.81 5.61 6.83
C SER A 310 1.30 6.21 8.15
N LEU A 311 1.50 5.48 9.24
CA LEU A 311 1.35 6.03 10.59
C LEU A 311 2.68 6.50 11.18
N HIS A 312 3.78 6.31 10.45
CA HIS A 312 5.06 6.89 10.79
C HIS A 312 5.00 8.42 10.68
N PRO A 313 5.56 9.17 11.66
CA PRO A 313 5.58 10.62 11.60
C PRO A 313 6.36 11.16 10.39
N GLY A 314 5.76 12.09 9.64
CA GLY A 314 6.43 12.91 8.63
C GLY A 314 6.60 12.30 7.24
N GLY A 315 6.05 11.13 6.96
CA GLY A 315 6.25 10.47 5.66
C GLY A 315 5.79 9.02 5.62
N ALA A 316 6.34 8.27 4.67
CA ALA A 316 6.10 6.84 4.49
C ALA A 316 7.37 6.13 4.01
N ASN A 317 7.51 4.84 4.32
CA ASN A 317 8.59 4.03 3.76
C ASN A 317 8.21 3.47 2.39
N PHE A 318 9.19 3.39 1.51
CA PHE A 318 9.08 2.83 0.17
C PHE A 318 10.25 1.89 -0.12
N VAL A 319 10.03 0.92 -0.99
CA VAL A 319 11.08 0.13 -1.64
C VAL A 319 11.06 0.40 -3.12
N PHE A 320 12.26 0.48 -3.70
CA PHE A 320 12.49 0.78 -5.09
C PHE A 320 12.70 -0.51 -5.90
N CYS A 321 12.68 -0.42 -7.23
CA CYS A 321 12.82 -1.57 -8.12
C CYS A 321 14.18 -2.28 -7.98
N ASP A 322 15.20 -1.63 -7.42
CA ASP A 322 16.50 -2.22 -7.05
C ASP A 322 16.53 -2.84 -5.63
N ALA A 323 15.37 -2.93 -4.97
CA ALA A 323 15.20 -3.35 -3.58
C ALA A 323 15.83 -2.42 -2.52
N SER A 324 16.28 -1.21 -2.87
CA SER A 324 16.68 -0.22 -1.87
C SER A 324 15.44 0.37 -1.17
N THR A 325 15.55 0.68 0.11
CA THR A 325 14.43 1.18 0.93
C THR A 325 14.71 2.58 1.41
N HIS A 326 13.74 3.48 1.23
CA HIS A 326 13.86 4.89 1.59
C HIS A 326 12.63 5.38 2.33
N PHE A 327 12.84 6.29 3.27
CA PHE A 327 11.75 7.03 3.89
C PHE A 327 11.57 8.33 3.12
N ILE A 328 10.39 8.53 2.54
CA ILE A 328 10.08 9.73 1.76
C ILE A 328 9.18 10.63 2.61
N SER A 329 9.58 11.89 2.71
CA SER A 329 8.86 12.92 3.44
C SER A 329 7.47 13.16 2.82
N GLU A 330 6.46 13.38 3.66
CA GLU A 330 5.13 13.80 3.18
C GLU A 330 5.14 15.21 2.58
N ASN A 331 6.23 15.97 2.77
CA ASN A 331 6.46 17.29 2.19
C ASN A 331 7.34 17.25 0.92
N ILE A 332 7.56 16.09 0.32
CA ILE A 332 8.26 15.97 -0.97
C ILE A 332 7.60 16.89 -2.01
N ASN A 333 8.40 17.43 -2.93
CA ASN A 333 7.90 18.24 -4.04
C ASN A 333 6.84 17.44 -4.83
N TYR A 334 5.61 17.95 -4.82
CA TYR A 334 4.45 17.35 -5.45
C TYR A 334 3.55 18.44 -6.05
N ASP A 335 3.33 18.39 -7.37
CA ASP A 335 2.39 19.27 -8.07
C ASP A 335 1.02 18.59 -8.18
N TYR A 336 0.15 18.90 -7.22
CA TYR A 336 -1.21 18.39 -7.24
C TYR A 336 -2.13 19.09 -8.26
N VAL A 337 -1.71 20.24 -8.79
CA VAL A 337 -2.53 21.08 -9.68
C VAL A 337 -2.41 20.59 -11.12
N ASN A 338 -1.19 20.40 -11.60
CA ASN A 338 -0.89 19.93 -12.95
C ASN A 338 -0.06 18.64 -12.91
N PRO A 339 -0.64 17.54 -12.41
CA PRO A 339 0.04 16.26 -12.47
C PRO A 339 0.36 15.91 -13.92
N GLY A 340 1.53 15.30 -14.08
CA GLY A 340 2.12 15.08 -15.40
C GLY A 340 3.58 14.66 -15.38
N CYS A 341 4.07 14.08 -14.28
CA CYS A 341 5.49 13.83 -14.07
C CYS A 341 6.34 15.10 -14.01
N THR A 342 5.79 16.16 -13.41
CA THR A 342 6.44 17.48 -13.33
C THR A 342 7.08 17.73 -11.97
N SER A 343 6.75 16.90 -10.99
CA SER A 343 7.26 16.99 -9.62
C SER A 343 8.06 15.75 -9.22
N VAL A 344 8.96 15.92 -8.25
CA VAL A 344 9.91 14.86 -7.84
C VAL A 344 9.18 13.59 -7.38
N TYR A 345 8.07 13.75 -6.64
CA TYR A 345 7.27 12.60 -6.21
C TYR A 345 6.66 11.82 -7.37
N GLU A 346 6.22 12.52 -8.42
CA GLU A 346 5.63 11.88 -9.59
C GLU A 346 6.67 11.15 -10.44
N GLN A 347 7.85 11.76 -10.59
CA GLN A 347 8.99 11.16 -11.29
C GLN A 347 9.42 9.86 -10.61
N LEU A 348 9.50 9.85 -9.27
CA LEU A 348 9.78 8.64 -8.50
C LEU A 348 8.75 7.51 -8.71
N LEU A 349 7.53 7.85 -9.11
CA LEU A 349 6.47 6.88 -9.38
C LEU A 349 6.44 6.43 -10.85
N ALA A 350 7.08 7.16 -11.75
CA ALA A 350 7.19 6.80 -13.15
C ALA A 350 8.34 5.82 -13.40
N TYR A 351 8.21 4.97 -14.43
CA TYR A 351 9.29 4.11 -14.91
C TYR A 351 9.91 4.57 -16.25
N GLU A 352 9.18 5.43 -16.96
CA GLU A 352 9.56 6.08 -18.21
C GLU A 352 9.05 7.54 -18.18
N ASP A 353 9.88 8.50 -17.76
CA ASP A 353 9.50 9.92 -17.72
C ASP A 353 10.42 10.88 -18.47
N ASP A 354 11.38 10.37 -19.25
CA ASP A 354 12.40 11.12 -19.99
C ASP A 354 13.27 12.05 -19.09
N THR A 355 13.17 11.95 -17.75
CA THR A 355 13.87 12.82 -16.79
C THR A 355 14.71 12.02 -15.79
N VAL A 356 16.04 12.19 -15.86
CA VAL A 356 16.94 11.54 -14.89
C VAL A 356 16.86 12.26 -13.55
N ILE A 357 16.28 11.60 -12.55
CA ILE A 357 16.26 12.15 -11.19
C ILE A 357 17.68 12.05 -10.58
N THR A 358 18.24 13.19 -10.21
CA THR A 358 19.51 13.26 -9.47
C THR A 358 19.19 13.34 -7.98
N ARG A 359 19.93 12.58 -7.15
CA ARG A 359 19.60 12.16 -5.76
C ARG A 359 19.53 13.26 -4.69
N GLU A 360 18.87 14.39 -4.96
CA GLU A 360 18.59 15.41 -3.94
C GLU A 360 17.13 15.28 -3.50
N TYR A 361 16.86 14.28 -2.65
CA TYR A 361 15.55 14.08 -2.00
C TYR A 361 15.59 14.49 -0.54
#